data_AF-A0A352MYK2-F1
#
_entry.id   AF-A0A352MYK2-F1
#
_cell.length_a   1.000
_cell.length_b   1.000
_cell.length_c   1.000
_cell.angle_alpha   90.00
_cell.angle_beta   90.00
_cell.angle_gamma   90.00
#
_symmetry.space_group_name_H-M   'P 1'
#
loop_
_entity.id
_entity.type
_entity.pdbx_description
1 polymer ?
#
loop_
_entity_poly.entity_id
_entity_poly.type
_entity_poly.pdbx_seq_one_letter_code
_entity_poly.pdbx_strand_id
1 'polypeptide(L)'
;MNLIDNILEILWKLLQVLGTVVVSFLQVLWTILKSFWEFLCDIDQLSWFTERMNSFFEELVEIWDSSLVVSFREESVEFLSQLKSLVDRSKRGRYWFFAVLFILIFFWSYPPYKWGPWYYYESGKASYYGTGFYFNRTAGGERFVPFTYTAAHRTLPVGITVKVINKENGNLVYVQINDRGPCAENRVIDLSKSAAKKLGITDKGTARVEIYTRKRYGK
;
A
#
# COMPACT_ATOMS: atom_id res chain seq x y z
N MET A 1 -17.02 36.89 -7.66
CA MET A 1 -16.21 35.66 -7.67
C MET A 1 -17.17 34.48 -7.55
N ASN A 2 -17.09 33.46 -8.40
CA ASN A 2 -18.03 32.34 -8.33
C ASN A 2 -17.69 31.39 -7.15
N LEU A 3 -18.63 30.53 -6.76
CA LEU A 3 -18.45 29.61 -5.63
C LEU A 3 -17.18 28.75 -5.77
N ILE A 4 -16.88 28.29 -6.98
CA ILE A 4 -15.71 27.45 -7.29
C ILE A 4 -14.41 28.20 -7.04
N ASP A 5 -14.31 29.46 -7.48
CA ASP A 5 -13.13 30.31 -7.24
C ASP A 5 -12.88 30.52 -5.74
N ASN A 6 -13.94 30.75 -4.95
CA ASN A 6 -13.81 30.90 -3.50
C ASN A 6 -13.31 29.62 -2.84
N ILE A 7 -13.84 28.46 -3.24
CA ILE A 7 -13.42 27.15 -2.72
C ILE A 7 -11.93 26.92 -3.03
N LEU A 8 -11.49 27.17 -4.27
CA LEU A 8 -10.09 26.97 -4.66
C LEU A 8 -9.13 27.90 -3.94
N GLU A 9 -9.55 29.13 -3.64
CA GLU A 9 -8.74 30.04 -2.85
C GLU A 9 -8.61 29.59 -1.40
N ILE A 10 -9.69 29.09 -0.79
CA ILE A 10 -9.65 28.51 0.55
C ILE A 10 -8.75 27.27 0.57
N LEU A 11 -8.91 26.35 -0.38
CA LEU A 11 -8.09 25.14 -0.48
C LEU A 11 -6.60 25.48 -0.66
N TRP A 12 -6.28 26.49 -1.48
CA TRP A 12 -4.91 26.96 -1.67
C TRP A 12 -4.30 27.51 -0.37
N LYS A 13 -5.04 28.36 0.36
CA LYS A 13 -4.60 28.89 1.67
C LYS A 13 -4.42 27.78 2.70
N LEU A 14 -5.34 26.82 2.76
CA LEU A 14 -5.23 25.66 3.65
C LEU A 14 -3.99 24.82 3.35
N LEU A 15 -3.68 24.60 2.07
CA LEU A 15 -2.47 23.87 1.67
C LEU A 15 -1.20 24.60 2.10
N GLN A 16 -1.14 25.93 1.95
CA GLN A 16 -0.01 26.74 2.42
C GLN A 16 0.16 26.64 3.94
N VAL A 17 -0.93 26.76 4.70
CA VAL A 17 -0.91 26.60 6.16
C VAL A 17 -0.44 25.20 6.56
N LEU A 18 -0.98 24.16 5.91
CA LEU A 18 -0.58 22.77 6.16
C LEU A 18 0.91 22.57 5.88
N GLY A 19 1.41 23.10 4.76
CA GLY A 19 2.84 23.06 4.42
C GLY A 19 3.71 23.70 5.50
N THR A 20 3.34 24.89 5.97
CA THR A 20 4.05 25.57 7.06
C THR A 20 4.02 24.76 8.36
N VAL A 21 2.87 24.18 8.72
CA VAL A 21 2.75 23.35 9.93
C VAL A 21 3.63 22.11 9.83
N VAL A 22 3.65 21.42 8.68
CA VAL A 22 4.49 20.24 8.46
C VAL A 22 5.97 20.60 8.58
N VAL A 23 6.42 21.68 7.94
CA VAL A 23 7.82 22.12 8.02
C VAL A 23 8.22 22.47 9.47
N SER A 24 7.39 23.26 10.16
CA SER A 24 7.64 23.61 11.57
C SER A 24 7.66 22.38 12.47
N PHE A 25 6.75 21.42 12.25
CA PHE A 25 6.74 20.15 12.99
C PHE A 25 8.00 19.33 12.75
N LEU A 26 8.44 19.19 11.50
CA LEU A 26 9.68 18.49 11.16
C LEU A 26 10.90 19.16 11.80
N GLN A 27 10.92 20.49 11.88
CA GLN A 27 12.00 21.23 12.53
C GLN A 27 12.02 21.03 14.05
N VAL A 28 10.86 21.01 14.71
CA VAL A 28 10.74 20.67 16.13
C VAL A 28 11.16 19.23 16.37
N LEU A 29 10.67 18.28 15.56
CA LEU A 29 11.04 16.87 15.63
C LEU A 29 12.55 16.68 15.47
N TRP A 30 13.16 17.37 14.49
CA TRP A 30 14.61 17.37 14.29
C TRP A 30 15.35 17.88 15.52
N THR A 31 14.88 18.96 16.13
CA THR A 31 15.49 19.52 17.34
C THR A 31 15.42 18.53 18.50
N ILE A 32 14.27 17.86 18.69
CA ILE A 32 14.10 16.83 19.72
C ILE A 32 15.02 15.63 19.47
N LEU A 33 15.06 15.13 18.23
CA LEU A 33 15.93 14.00 17.86
C LEU A 33 17.40 14.36 18.05
N LYS A 34 17.80 15.57 17.70
CA LYS A 34 19.15 16.08 17.92
C LYS A 34 19.49 16.14 19.41
N SER A 35 18.65 16.77 20.24
CA SER A 35 18.89 16.85 21.68
C SER A 35 18.87 15.49 22.36
N PHE A 36 18.02 14.57 21.90
CA PHE A 36 18.02 13.19 22.36
C PHE A 36 19.31 12.47 21.97
N TRP A 37 19.81 12.67 20.75
CA TRP A 37 21.09 12.14 20.31
C TRP A 37 22.25 12.64 21.17
N GLU A 38 22.32 13.96 21.41
CA GLU A 38 23.31 14.58 22.29
C GLU A 38 23.26 13.99 23.70
N PHE A 39 22.06 13.82 24.26
CA PHE A 39 21.88 13.16 25.55
C PHE A 39 22.39 11.71 25.57
N LEU A 40 22.15 10.92 24.51
CA LEU A 40 22.69 9.56 24.42
C LEU A 40 24.21 9.54 24.39
N CYS A 41 24.84 10.52 23.73
CA CYS A 41 26.28 10.68 23.68
C CYS A 41 26.90 10.99 25.06
N ASP A 42 26.15 11.64 25.95
CA ASP A 42 26.59 11.97 27.31
C ASP A 42 26.51 10.79 28.30
N ILE A 43 25.93 9.64 27.89
CA ILE A 43 25.86 8.44 28.74
C ILE A 43 27.07 7.55 28.46
N ASP A 44 28.04 7.54 29.39
CA ASP A 44 29.29 6.77 29.28
C ASP A 44 29.08 5.28 28.93
N GLN A 45 28.02 4.66 29.46
CA GLN A 45 27.68 3.25 29.22
C GLN A 45 27.25 2.97 27.77
N LEU A 46 26.90 4.00 27.01
CA LEU A 46 26.44 3.94 25.62
C LEU A 46 27.48 4.46 24.63
N SER A 47 28.67 4.87 25.07
CA SER A 47 29.73 5.41 24.19
C SER A 47 30.05 4.49 23.02
N TRP A 48 30.19 3.19 23.27
CA TRP A 48 30.43 2.18 22.22
C TRP A 48 29.34 2.15 21.14
N PHE A 49 28.09 2.44 21.51
CA PHE A 49 26.95 2.45 20.59
C PHE A 49 26.89 3.78 19.82
N THR A 50 27.06 4.91 20.51
CA THR A 50 27.02 6.23 19.88
C THR A 50 28.20 6.43 18.93
N GLU A 51 29.40 5.94 19.26
CA GLU A 51 30.56 5.91 18.36
C GLU A 51 30.28 5.06 17.10
N ARG A 52 29.73 3.86 17.29
CA ARG A 52 29.37 2.96 16.18
C ARG A 52 28.34 3.58 15.24
N MET A 53 27.34 4.24 15.80
CA MET A 53 26.29 4.91 15.04
C MET A 53 26.79 6.20 14.38
N ASN A 54 27.68 6.95 15.02
CA ASN A 54 28.31 8.13 14.41
C ASN A 54 29.09 7.73 13.15
N SER A 55 29.89 6.66 13.20
CA SER A 55 30.58 6.13 12.02
C SER A 55 29.60 5.72 10.91
N PHE A 56 28.47 5.10 11.25
CA PHE A 56 27.41 4.80 10.28
C PHE A 56 26.76 6.06 9.70
N PHE A 57 26.53 7.08 10.52
CA PHE A 57 25.97 8.35 10.06
C PHE A 57 26.96 9.12 9.18
N GLU A 58 28.26 9.06 9.44
CA GLU A 58 29.30 9.63 8.58
C GLU A 58 29.26 9.02 7.18
N GLU A 59 29.17 7.68 7.08
CA GLU A 59 28.99 7.00 5.78
C GLU A 59 27.72 7.46 5.05
N LEU A 60 26.62 7.65 5.78
CA LEU A 60 25.37 8.18 5.20
C LEU A 60 25.50 9.66 4.79
N VAL A 61 26.25 10.47 5.54
CA VAL A 61 26.52 11.88 5.21
C VAL A 61 27.38 11.97 3.96
N GLU A 62 28.38 11.12 3.77
CA GLU A 62 29.15 11.07 2.51
C GLU A 62 28.26 10.74 1.30
N ILE A 63 27.29 9.84 1.47
CA ILE A 63 26.29 9.56 0.44
C ILE A 63 25.39 10.79 0.22
N TRP A 64 24.98 11.45 1.30
CA TRP A 64 24.10 12.63 1.27
C TRP A 64 24.75 13.86 0.63
N ASP A 65 26.04 14.05 0.86
CA ASP A 65 26.86 15.13 0.31
C ASP A 65 27.56 14.73 -0.99
N SER A 66 27.28 13.52 -1.51
CA SER A 66 27.75 13.12 -2.83
C SER A 66 27.22 14.07 -3.90
N SER A 67 28.03 14.30 -4.93
CA SER A 67 27.69 15.22 -6.03
C SER A 67 26.35 14.89 -6.69
N LEU A 68 25.99 13.61 -6.76
CA LEU A 68 24.71 13.13 -7.30
C LEU A 68 23.50 13.52 -6.44
N VAL A 69 23.62 13.40 -5.12
CA VAL A 69 22.51 13.74 -4.20
C VAL A 69 22.37 15.25 -4.06
N VAL A 70 23.48 15.98 -4.06
CA VAL A 70 23.48 17.46 -4.08
C VAL A 70 22.85 17.97 -5.37
N SER A 71 23.23 17.45 -6.54
CA SER A 71 22.64 17.88 -7.82
C SER A 71 21.14 17.59 -7.87
N PHE A 72 20.73 16.39 -7.45
CA PHE A 72 19.31 16.03 -7.37
C PHE A 72 18.52 16.94 -6.43
N ARG A 73 19.10 17.32 -5.28
CA ARG A 73 18.50 18.25 -4.32
C ARG A 73 18.31 19.64 -4.93
N GLU A 74 19.33 20.18 -5.57
CA GLU A 74 19.28 21.51 -6.19
C GLU A 74 18.27 21.55 -7.34
N GLU A 75 18.29 20.55 -8.23
CA GLU A 75 17.31 20.40 -9.30
C GLU A 75 15.87 20.28 -8.75
N SER A 76 15.70 19.52 -7.67
CA SER A 76 14.39 19.36 -7.02
C SER A 76 13.89 20.68 -6.43
N VAL A 77 14.76 21.45 -5.76
CA VAL A 77 14.41 22.76 -5.18
C VAL A 77 14.06 23.75 -6.29
N GLU A 78 14.84 23.78 -7.38
CA GLU A 78 14.57 24.65 -8.52
C GLU A 78 13.23 24.29 -9.19
N PHE A 79 12.99 22.99 -9.44
CA PHE A 79 11.73 22.50 -9.97
C PHE A 79 10.53 22.88 -9.10
N LEU A 80 10.63 22.71 -7.78
CA LEU A 80 9.56 23.08 -6.84
C LEU A 80 9.32 24.60 -6.83
N SER A 81 10.37 25.41 -6.95
CA SER A 81 10.26 26.87 -7.07
C SER A 81 9.55 27.27 -8.37
N GLN A 82 9.93 26.66 -9.49
CA GLN A 82 9.29 26.85 -10.79
C GLN A 82 7.81 26.44 -10.74
N LEU A 83 7.49 25.27 -10.19
CA LEU A 83 6.10 24.81 -9.99
C LEU A 83 5.30 25.79 -9.14
N LYS A 84 5.82 26.23 -7.99
CA LYS A 84 5.16 27.21 -7.14
C LYS A 84 4.85 28.49 -7.92
N SER A 85 5.83 29.00 -8.68
CA SER A 85 5.64 30.19 -9.48
C SER A 85 4.57 30.03 -10.58
N LEU A 86 4.47 28.85 -11.21
CA LEU A 86 3.47 28.54 -12.23
C LEU A 86 2.06 28.45 -11.63
N VAL A 87 1.95 27.87 -10.43
CA VAL A 87 0.67 27.72 -9.72
C VAL A 87 0.19 29.06 -9.17
N ASP A 88 1.08 29.90 -8.63
CA ASP A 88 0.75 31.20 -8.05
C ASP A 88 0.41 32.28 -9.10
N ARG A 89 0.95 32.17 -10.33
CA ARG A 89 0.80 33.20 -11.38
C ARG A 89 -0.63 33.41 -11.88
N SER A 90 -1.52 32.41 -11.77
CA SER A 90 -2.89 32.56 -12.28
C SER A 90 -3.89 31.63 -11.60
N LYS A 91 -5.17 32.04 -11.60
CA LYS A 91 -6.28 31.15 -11.20
C LYS A 91 -6.20 29.81 -11.96
N ARG A 92 -5.94 29.87 -13.26
CA ARG A 92 -5.80 28.69 -14.15
C ARG A 92 -4.69 27.74 -13.69
N GLY A 93 -3.58 28.26 -13.16
CA GLY A 93 -2.49 27.46 -12.56
C GLY A 93 -2.96 26.66 -11.35
N ARG A 94 -3.73 27.28 -10.45
CA ARG A 94 -4.35 26.60 -9.30
C ARG A 94 -5.34 25.51 -9.72
N TYR A 95 -6.17 25.76 -10.74
CA TYR A 95 -7.07 24.73 -11.29
C TYR A 95 -6.29 23.50 -11.79
N TRP A 96 -5.22 23.71 -12.57
CA TRP A 96 -4.38 22.62 -13.07
C TRP A 96 -3.68 21.86 -11.95
N PHE A 97 -3.17 22.57 -10.94
CA PHE A 97 -2.56 21.93 -9.77
C PHE A 97 -3.53 20.97 -9.08
N PHE A 98 -4.74 21.42 -8.75
CA PHE A 98 -5.74 20.56 -8.10
C PHE A 98 -6.25 19.44 -9.02
N ALA A 99 -6.36 19.68 -10.33
CA ALA A 99 -6.72 18.64 -11.29
C ALA A 99 -5.67 17.52 -11.36
N VAL A 100 -4.38 17.87 -11.46
CA VAL A 100 -3.27 16.91 -11.46
C VAL A 100 -3.20 16.19 -10.11
N LEU A 101 -3.28 16.91 -9.00
CA LEU A 101 -3.28 16.32 -7.66
C LEU A 101 -4.45 15.33 -7.48
N PHE A 102 -5.65 15.69 -7.93
CA PHE A 102 -6.80 14.80 -7.90
C PHE A 102 -6.58 13.54 -8.75
N ILE A 103 -6.04 13.68 -9.96
CA ILE A 103 -5.69 12.55 -10.83
C ILE A 103 -4.66 11.66 -10.12
N LEU A 104 -3.59 12.22 -9.56
CA LEU A 104 -2.57 11.46 -8.84
C LEU A 104 -3.16 10.71 -7.64
N ILE A 105 -3.98 11.37 -6.81
CA ILE A 105 -4.65 10.74 -5.66
C ILE A 105 -5.61 9.64 -6.13
N PHE A 106 -6.38 9.89 -7.20
CA PHE A 106 -7.33 8.94 -7.76
C PHE A 106 -6.63 7.68 -8.26
N PHE A 107 -5.58 7.82 -9.08
CA PHE A 107 -4.82 6.70 -9.63
C PHE A 107 -3.97 5.99 -8.58
N TRP A 108 -3.50 6.69 -7.54
CA TRP A 108 -2.82 6.07 -6.40
C TRP A 108 -3.78 5.24 -5.54
N SER A 109 -4.98 5.77 -5.26
CA SER A 109 -6.01 5.09 -4.46
C SER A 109 -6.67 3.92 -5.21
N TYR A 110 -6.84 4.07 -6.53
CA TYR A 110 -7.48 3.08 -7.42
C TYR A 110 -6.56 2.75 -8.61
N PRO A 111 -5.49 1.97 -8.39
CA PRO A 111 -4.51 1.73 -9.43
C PRO A 111 -5.10 0.93 -10.60
N PRO A 112 -4.75 1.26 -11.87
CA PRO A 112 -5.35 0.66 -13.07
C PRO A 112 -5.23 -0.86 -13.18
N TYR A 113 -4.24 -1.48 -12.54
CA TYR A 113 -4.13 -2.95 -12.54
C TYR A 113 -5.29 -3.63 -11.80
N LYS A 114 -6.05 -2.90 -10.98
CA LYS A 114 -7.31 -3.35 -10.36
C LYS A 114 -8.53 -3.11 -11.26
N TRP A 115 -8.35 -2.57 -12.46
CA TRP A 115 -9.42 -2.30 -13.43
C TRP A 115 -9.51 -3.45 -14.46
N GLY A 116 -10.56 -3.45 -15.26
CA GLY A 116 -10.78 -4.44 -16.33
C GLY A 116 -11.88 -5.47 -16.03
N PRO A 117 -12.32 -6.24 -17.03
CA PRO A 117 -13.35 -7.24 -16.85
C PRO A 117 -12.86 -8.42 -15.99
N TRP A 118 -13.81 -9.13 -15.40
CA TRP A 118 -13.58 -10.42 -14.75
C TRP A 118 -13.87 -11.54 -15.75
N TYR A 119 -12.90 -12.42 -15.99
CA TYR A 119 -13.07 -13.59 -16.85
C TYR A 119 -13.29 -14.83 -16.00
N TYR A 120 -14.26 -15.66 -16.38
CA TYR A 120 -14.44 -16.97 -15.77
C TYR A 120 -13.15 -17.79 -15.96
N TYR A 121 -12.65 -18.40 -14.87
CA TYR A 121 -11.47 -19.24 -14.87
C TYR A 121 -11.85 -20.71 -14.67
N GLU A 122 -12.53 -21.02 -13.55
CA GLU A 122 -13.05 -22.36 -13.29
C GLU A 122 -14.15 -22.39 -12.23
N SER A 123 -14.75 -23.56 -12.04
CA SER A 123 -15.72 -23.82 -10.98
C SER A 123 -15.39 -25.12 -10.26
N GLY A 124 -15.81 -25.22 -9.01
CA GLY A 124 -15.59 -26.42 -8.19
C GLY A 124 -15.96 -26.19 -6.74
N LYS A 125 -15.49 -27.05 -5.84
CA LYS A 125 -15.77 -26.94 -4.40
C LYS A 125 -14.72 -26.04 -3.73
N ALA A 126 -15.18 -25.07 -2.94
CA ALA A 126 -14.34 -24.32 -2.03
C ALA A 126 -14.37 -24.92 -0.63
N SER A 127 -13.29 -24.74 0.11
CA SER A 127 -13.29 -24.89 1.57
C SER A 127 -12.50 -23.74 2.22
N TYR A 128 -12.14 -23.88 3.50
CA TYR A 128 -11.30 -22.91 4.18
C TYR A 128 -10.34 -23.58 5.16
N TYR A 129 -9.25 -22.88 5.49
CA TYR A 129 -8.22 -23.37 6.40
C TYR A 129 -8.75 -23.57 7.82
N GLY A 130 -8.42 -24.72 8.41
CA GLY A 130 -8.59 -24.98 9.83
C GLY A 130 -7.60 -24.21 10.70
N THR A 131 -7.84 -24.19 12.01
CA THR A 131 -7.01 -23.47 13.01
C THR A 131 -5.56 -23.95 13.05
N GLY A 132 -5.29 -25.21 12.70
CA GLY A 132 -3.93 -25.77 12.68
C GLY A 132 -2.98 -25.18 11.64
N PHE A 133 -3.48 -24.33 10.72
CA PHE A 133 -2.66 -23.66 9.70
C PHE A 133 -2.24 -22.25 10.10
N TYR A 134 -2.77 -21.71 11.20
CA TYR A 134 -2.58 -20.32 11.58
C TYR A 134 -1.08 -20.02 11.79
N PHE A 135 -0.59 -18.96 11.15
CA PHE A 135 0.80 -18.50 11.19
C PHE A 135 1.85 -19.44 10.59
N ASN A 136 1.44 -20.54 9.95
CA ASN A 136 2.34 -21.36 9.13
C ASN A 136 2.80 -20.57 7.90
N ARG A 137 3.96 -20.95 7.36
CA ARG A 137 4.49 -20.33 6.14
C ARG A 137 3.70 -20.81 4.93
N THR A 138 3.24 -19.88 4.11
CA THR A 138 2.58 -20.18 2.82
C THR A 138 3.64 -20.36 1.73
N ALA A 139 3.21 -20.87 0.58
CA ALA A 139 4.03 -20.92 -0.63
C ALA A 139 4.40 -19.53 -1.17
N GLY A 140 3.69 -18.47 -0.80
CA GLY A 140 4.07 -17.08 -1.09
C GLY A 140 5.23 -16.57 -0.24
N GLY A 141 5.60 -17.29 0.82
CA GLY A 141 6.73 -16.99 1.70
C GLY A 141 6.33 -16.24 2.98
N GLU A 142 5.16 -15.61 2.99
CA GLU A 142 4.58 -14.97 4.17
C GLU A 142 3.91 -15.97 5.14
N ARG A 143 3.58 -15.51 6.34
CA ARG A 143 2.82 -16.32 7.31
C ARG A 143 1.32 -16.20 7.05
N PHE A 144 0.62 -17.32 7.08
CA PHE A 144 -0.84 -17.35 6.92
C PHE A 144 -1.53 -16.61 8.08
N VAL A 145 -2.29 -15.56 7.75
CA VAL A 145 -3.11 -14.81 8.70
C VAL A 145 -4.59 -15.09 8.42
N PRO A 146 -5.31 -15.79 9.32
CA PRO A 146 -6.65 -16.29 9.05
C PRO A 146 -7.71 -15.20 8.90
N PHE A 147 -7.43 -14.00 9.41
CA PHE A 147 -8.36 -12.88 9.42
C PHE A 147 -8.21 -11.95 8.19
N THR A 148 -7.32 -12.29 7.25
CA THR A 148 -7.14 -11.58 5.97
C THR A 148 -8.03 -12.17 4.88
N TYR A 149 -8.06 -11.56 3.69
CA TYR A 149 -8.76 -12.10 2.51
C TYR A 149 -7.77 -12.77 1.56
N THR A 150 -7.30 -13.95 1.96
CA THR A 150 -6.31 -14.76 1.25
C THR A 150 -6.85 -16.15 0.93
N ALA A 151 -6.20 -16.85 -0.01
CA ALA A 151 -6.57 -18.20 -0.42
C ALA A 151 -5.40 -19.00 -1.04
N ALA A 152 -5.50 -20.33 -0.97
CA ALA A 152 -4.67 -21.27 -1.70
C ALA A 152 -5.30 -21.69 -3.02
N HIS A 153 -4.49 -21.74 -4.08
CA HIS A 153 -4.86 -22.30 -5.38
C HIS A 153 -3.67 -23.02 -6.04
N ARG A 154 -3.96 -24.05 -6.85
CA ARG A 154 -2.94 -24.98 -7.38
C ARG A 154 -2.02 -24.31 -8.38
N THR A 155 -2.63 -23.70 -9.40
CA THR A 155 -1.94 -23.23 -10.61
C THR A 155 -1.93 -21.71 -10.76
N LEU A 156 -2.96 -21.01 -10.26
CA LEU A 156 -3.00 -19.55 -10.32
C LEU A 156 -1.74 -18.91 -9.69
N PRO A 157 -1.15 -17.89 -10.33
CA PRO A 157 0.03 -17.22 -9.80
C PRO A 157 -0.19 -16.66 -8.39
N VAL A 158 0.83 -16.77 -7.53
CA VAL A 158 0.82 -16.10 -6.23
C VAL A 158 0.84 -14.58 -6.44
N GLY A 159 0.18 -13.85 -5.56
CA GLY A 159 0.08 -12.39 -5.54
C GLY A 159 -1.14 -11.84 -6.28
N ILE A 160 -1.81 -12.63 -7.13
CA ILE A 160 -2.97 -12.15 -7.89
C ILE A 160 -4.22 -12.10 -7.02
N THR A 161 -5.15 -11.19 -7.34
CA THR A 161 -6.49 -11.20 -6.76
C THR A 161 -7.47 -11.94 -7.67
N VAL A 162 -8.27 -12.82 -7.08
CA VAL A 162 -9.39 -13.49 -7.75
C VAL A 162 -10.71 -13.12 -7.12
N LYS A 163 -11.77 -13.17 -7.93
CA LYS A 163 -13.16 -13.06 -7.48
C LYS A 163 -13.72 -14.47 -7.34
N VAL A 164 -14.25 -14.78 -6.18
CA VAL A 164 -14.89 -16.06 -5.87
C VAL A 164 -16.36 -15.81 -5.62
N ILE A 165 -17.23 -16.51 -6.34
CA ILE A 165 -18.69 -16.42 -6.20
C ILE A 165 -19.20 -17.76 -5.69
N ASN A 166 -19.95 -17.74 -4.60
CA ASN A 166 -20.68 -18.90 -4.11
C ASN A 166 -21.99 -19.06 -4.89
N LYS A 167 -22.14 -20.22 -5.54
CA LYS A 167 -23.29 -20.50 -6.41
C LYS A 167 -24.55 -20.89 -5.65
N GLU A 168 -24.43 -21.22 -4.37
CA GLU A 168 -25.55 -21.62 -3.54
C GLU A 168 -26.31 -20.41 -2.95
N ASN A 169 -25.60 -19.30 -2.68
CA ASN A 169 -26.19 -18.11 -2.04
C ASN A 169 -25.95 -16.79 -2.79
N GLY A 170 -25.17 -16.79 -3.88
CA GLY A 170 -24.85 -15.60 -4.67
C GLY A 170 -23.81 -14.67 -4.03
N ASN A 171 -23.31 -14.97 -2.82
CA ASN A 171 -22.29 -14.16 -2.16
C ASN A 171 -20.98 -14.21 -2.92
N LEU A 172 -20.18 -13.15 -2.81
CA LEU A 172 -18.87 -13.07 -3.43
C LEU A 172 -17.81 -12.53 -2.46
N VAL A 173 -16.57 -12.92 -2.71
CA VAL A 173 -15.40 -12.40 -2.01
C VAL A 173 -14.24 -12.23 -3.01
N TYR A 174 -13.43 -11.20 -2.81
CA TYR A 174 -12.17 -11.03 -3.51
C TYR A 174 -11.04 -11.49 -2.58
N VAL A 175 -10.18 -12.37 -3.07
CA VAL A 175 -9.07 -12.93 -2.28
C VAL A 175 -7.77 -12.86 -3.05
N GLN A 176 -6.67 -12.62 -2.35
CA GLN A 176 -5.33 -12.76 -2.90
C GLN A 176 -4.90 -14.23 -2.85
N ILE A 177 -4.41 -14.76 -3.96
CA ILE A 177 -3.76 -16.07 -3.98
C ILE A 177 -2.38 -15.91 -3.37
N ASN A 178 -2.15 -16.55 -2.24
CA ASN A 178 -0.90 -16.39 -1.48
C ASN A 178 -0.29 -17.75 -1.07
N ASP A 179 -1.00 -18.83 -1.36
CA ASP A 179 -0.56 -20.17 -1.01
C ASP A 179 -0.89 -21.21 -2.10
N ARG A 180 -0.36 -22.42 -1.95
CA ARG A 180 -0.58 -23.56 -2.85
C ARG A 180 -1.47 -24.61 -2.20
N GLY A 181 -2.27 -25.26 -3.03
CA GLY A 181 -3.33 -26.18 -2.63
C GLY A 181 -4.58 -25.91 -3.45
N PRO A 182 -5.74 -26.51 -3.17
CA PRO A 182 -5.96 -27.56 -2.17
C PRO A 182 -5.22 -28.86 -2.50
N CYS A 183 -4.84 -29.65 -1.48
CA CYS A 183 -4.31 -31.00 -1.73
C CYS A 183 -5.41 -32.00 -2.11
N ALA A 184 -6.65 -31.80 -1.63
CA ALA A 184 -7.78 -32.66 -1.96
C ALA A 184 -8.29 -32.41 -3.39
N GLU A 185 -8.27 -33.44 -4.23
CA GLU A 185 -8.59 -33.37 -5.67
C GLU A 185 -9.97 -32.77 -5.98
N ASN A 186 -10.93 -32.92 -5.07
CA ASN A 186 -12.30 -32.43 -5.26
C ASN A 186 -12.52 -30.95 -4.92
N ARG A 187 -11.48 -30.20 -4.49
CA ARG A 187 -11.57 -28.77 -4.16
C ARG A 187 -10.74 -27.94 -5.12
N VAL A 188 -11.22 -26.77 -5.50
CA VAL A 188 -10.52 -25.82 -6.39
C VAL A 188 -9.82 -24.69 -5.62
N ILE A 189 -10.31 -24.32 -4.44
CA ILE A 189 -9.75 -23.22 -3.65
C ILE A 189 -9.97 -23.42 -2.15
N ASP A 190 -8.94 -23.12 -1.35
CA ASP A 190 -9.02 -23.11 0.12
C ASP A 190 -8.88 -21.66 0.61
N LEU A 191 -9.94 -21.14 1.23
CA LEU A 191 -10.05 -19.75 1.66
C LEU A 191 -9.51 -19.54 3.08
N SER A 192 -9.11 -18.32 3.39
CA SER A 192 -8.97 -17.84 4.77
C SER A 192 -10.32 -17.82 5.51
N LYS A 193 -10.28 -17.85 6.85
CA LYS A 193 -11.49 -17.86 7.69
C LYS A 193 -12.36 -16.62 7.47
N SER A 194 -11.75 -15.44 7.36
CA SER A 194 -12.48 -14.19 7.04
C SER A 194 -13.13 -14.25 5.66
N ALA A 195 -12.43 -14.74 4.64
CA ALA A 195 -13.00 -14.89 3.30
C ALA A 195 -14.16 -15.90 3.28
N ALA A 196 -14.01 -17.03 3.98
CA ALA A 196 -15.05 -18.04 4.11
C ALA A 196 -16.32 -17.51 4.80
N LYS A 197 -16.13 -16.71 5.86
CA LYS A 197 -17.23 -16.03 6.57
C LYS A 197 -17.97 -15.07 5.64
N LYS A 198 -17.22 -14.24 4.89
CA LYS A 198 -17.80 -13.30 3.93
C LYS A 198 -18.55 -14.01 2.79
N LEU A 199 -18.05 -15.17 2.38
CA LEU A 199 -18.66 -16.00 1.34
C LEU A 199 -19.85 -16.83 1.85
N GLY A 200 -20.04 -16.91 3.18
CA GLY A 200 -21.14 -17.64 3.83
C GLY A 200 -20.98 -19.16 3.78
N ILE A 201 -19.75 -19.68 3.94
CA ILE A 201 -19.48 -21.14 3.88
C ILE A 201 -19.02 -21.73 5.21
N THR A 202 -18.88 -20.92 6.26
CA THR A 202 -18.33 -21.36 7.55
C THR A 202 -19.17 -22.43 8.24
N ASP A 203 -20.50 -22.37 8.12
CA ASP A 203 -21.38 -23.33 8.79
C ASP A 203 -21.39 -24.69 8.09
N LYS A 204 -21.40 -24.69 6.74
CA LYS A 204 -21.37 -25.90 5.91
C LYS A 204 -19.97 -26.47 5.71
N GLY A 205 -18.93 -25.73 6.06
CA GLY A 205 -17.52 -26.08 5.78
C GLY A 205 -17.08 -25.85 4.32
N THR A 206 -18.00 -26.02 3.37
CA THR A 206 -17.72 -26.03 1.93
C THR A 206 -18.89 -25.49 1.12
N ALA A 207 -18.63 -25.05 -0.12
CA ALA A 207 -19.68 -24.70 -1.08
C ALA A 207 -19.19 -24.84 -2.53
N ARG A 208 -20.13 -24.92 -3.49
CA ARG A 208 -19.80 -24.81 -4.91
C ARG A 208 -19.54 -23.35 -5.30
N VAL A 209 -18.41 -23.09 -5.93
CA VAL A 209 -17.97 -21.73 -6.31
C VAL A 209 -17.58 -21.63 -7.78
N GLU A 210 -17.60 -20.40 -8.29
CA GLU A 210 -16.95 -19.98 -9.53
C GLU A 210 -15.83 -18.99 -9.21
N ILE A 211 -14.69 -19.17 -9.87
CA ILE A 211 -13.49 -18.34 -9.74
C ILE A 211 -13.33 -17.52 -11.01
N TYR A 212 -13.07 -16.23 -10.85
CA TYR A 212 -12.81 -15.30 -11.93
C TYR A 212 -11.48 -14.57 -11.71
N THR A 213 -10.81 -14.28 -12.82
CA THR A 213 -9.50 -13.64 -12.86
C THR A 213 -9.55 -12.36 -13.72
N ARG A 214 -8.64 -11.41 -13.47
CA ARG A 214 -8.50 -10.18 -14.28
C ARG A 214 -7.80 -10.40 -15.63
N LYS A 215 -7.07 -11.50 -15.76
CA LYS A 215 -6.42 -11.95 -17.00
C LYS A 215 -6.97 -13.32 -17.39
N ARG A 216 -6.97 -13.63 -18.68
CA ARG A 216 -7.26 -14.99 -19.16
C ARG A 216 -6.04 -15.86 -18.90
N TYR A 217 -6.20 -16.89 -18.08
CA TYR A 217 -5.19 -17.92 -17.88
C TYR A 217 -5.61 -19.14 -18.71
N GLY A 218 -4.68 -19.68 -19.50
CA GLY A 218 -4.90 -20.96 -20.19
C GLY A 218 -4.95 -22.10 -19.17
N LYS A 219 -5.75 -23.12 -19.48
CA LYS A 219 -5.61 -24.44 -18.83
C LYS A 219 -4.64 -25.29 -19.64
#